data_AF-A0A0B6YZ45-F1
#
_entry.id   AF-A0A0B6YZ45-F1
#
_cell.length_a   1.000
_cell.length_b   1.000
_cell.length_c   1.000
_cell.angle_alpha   90.00
_cell.angle_beta   90.00
_cell.angle_gamma   90.00
#
_symmetry.space_group_name_H-M   'P 1'
#
loop_
_entity.id
_entity.type
_entity.pdbx_description
1 polymer ?
#
loop_
_entity_poly.entity_id
_entity_poly.type
_entity_poly.pdbx_seq_one_letter_code
_entity_poly.pdbx_strand_id
1 'polypeptide(L)' 'AHTGLWHALTRQMLSEQSLLLGWEMVIYNCISQISHFVRPNVRAEGDDMDIRNYVHIKKVSGGNKSDTSLFHGVVFTKN' A
#
# COMPACT_ATOMS: atom_id res chain seq x y z
N ALA A 1 -0.25 -15.12 -16.00
CA ALA A 1 0.88 -14.31 -16.47
C ALA A 1 1.13 -13.07 -15.60
N HIS A 2 0.11 -12.28 -15.25
CA HIS A 2 0.29 -11.01 -14.51
C HIS A 2 0.83 -11.11 -13.08
N THR A 3 0.53 -12.18 -12.32
CA THR A 3 0.96 -12.33 -10.92
C THR A 3 2.47 -12.47 -10.78
N GLY A 4 3.13 -13.23 -11.66
CA GLY A 4 4.58 -13.48 -11.58
C GLY A 4 5.43 -12.21 -11.70
N LEU A 5 5.01 -11.25 -12.51
CA LEU A 5 5.73 -9.97 -12.69
C LEU A 5 5.65 -9.10 -11.44
N TRP A 6 4.48 -9.05 -10.79
CA TRP A 6 4.30 -8.30 -9.54
C TRP A 6 5.14 -8.89 -8.40
N HIS A 7 5.21 -10.22 -8.27
CA HIS A 7 6.03 -10.89 -7.26
C HIS A 7 7.52 -10.54 -7.44
N ALA A 8 8.02 -10.62 -8.68
CA ALA A 8 9.41 -10.30 -8.99
C ALA A 8 9.75 -8.84 -8.68
N LEU A 9 8.91 -7.89 -9.14
CA LEU A 9 9.13 -6.46 -8.89
C LEU A 9 9.05 -6.12 -7.40
N THR A 10 8.08 -6.68 -6.67
CA THR A 10 7.92 -6.42 -5.23
C THR A 10 9.13 -6.91 -4.46
N ARG A 11 9.64 -8.11 -4.78
CA ARG A 11 10.85 -8.65 -4.15
C ARG A 11 12.09 -7.83 -4.47
N GLN A 12 12.22 -7.34 -5.71
CA GLN A 12 13.30 -6.45 -6.10
C GLN A 12 13.27 -5.17 -5.25
N MET A 13 12.13 -4.48 -5.20
CA MET A 13 11.98 -3.24 -4.43
C MET A 13 12.21 -3.45 -2.93
N LEU A 14 11.72 -4.56 -2.37
CA LEU A 14 12.00 -4.91 -0.97
C LEU A 14 13.50 -5.08 -0.71
N SER A 15 14.20 -5.75 -1.62
CA SER A 15 15.65 -5.97 -1.52
C SER A 15 16.44 -4.67 -1.63
N GLU A 16 16.06 -3.80 -2.58
CA GLU A 16 16.65 -2.46 -2.75
C GLU A 16 16.51 -1.60 -1.48
N GLN A 17 15.41 -1.75 -0.75
CA GLN A 17 15.14 -1.03 0.49
C GLN A 17 15.59 -1.79 1.76
N SER A 18 16.32 -2.91 1.61
CA SER A 18 16.76 -3.76 2.73
C SER A 18 15.63 -4.24 3.66
N LEU A 19 14.45 -4.48 3.08
CA LEU A 19 13.27 -4.99 3.78
C LEU A 19 13.15 -6.51 3.64
N LEU A 20 12.58 -7.16 4.67
CA LEU A 20 12.36 -8.60 4.65
C LEU A 20 11.38 -9.00 3.56
N LEU A 21 11.70 -10.03 2.76
CA LEU A 21 10.81 -10.55 1.70
C LEU A 21 9.44 -10.99 2.23
N GLY A 22 9.35 -11.36 3.52
CA GLY A 22 8.07 -11.68 4.16
C GLY A 22 7.09 -10.50 4.28
N TRP A 23 7.44 -9.29 3.81
CA TRP A 23 6.49 -8.18 3.62
C TRP A 23 5.66 -8.29 2.35
N GLU A 24 6.06 -9.14 1.39
CA GLU A 24 5.41 -9.32 0.09
C GLU A 24 3.89 -9.52 0.21
N MET A 25 3.45 -10.50 1.02
CA MET A 25 2.03 -10.79 1.20
C MET A 25 1.27 -9.65 1.89
N VAL A 26 1.90 -8.98 2.86
CA VAL A 26 1.29 -7.85 3.58
C VAL A 26 1.05 -6.69 2.62
N ILE A 27 2.04 -6.36 1.79
CA ILE A 27 1.95 -5.31 0.79
C ILE A 27 0.91 -5.64 -0.26
N TYR A 28 0.87 -6.89 -0.75
CA TYR A 28 -0.15 -7.35 -1.70
C TYR A 28 -1.56 -7.09 -1.19
N ASN A 29 -1.85 -7.56 0.03
CA ASN A 29 -3.16 -7.42 0.65
C ASN A 29 -3.55 -5.96 0.84
N CYS A 30 -2.59 -5.10 1.20
CA CYS A 30 -2.83 -3.66 1.33
C CYS A 30 -3.15 -3.02 -0.03
N ILE A 31 -2.34 -3.27 -1.06
CA ILE A 31 -2.53 -2.70 -2.41
C ILE A 31 -3.84 -3.19 -3.02
N SER A 32 -4.19 -4.46 -2.84
CA SER A 32 -5.47 -5.00 -3.31
C SER A 32 -6.67 -4.30 -2.66
N GLN A 33 -6.59 -3.98 -1.36
CA GLN A 33 -7.65 -3.24 -0.68
C GLN A 33 -7.68 -1.77 -1.13
N ILE A 34 -6.52 -1.11 -1.18
CA ILE A 34 -6.39 0.28 -1.61
C ILE A 34 -6.96 0.48 -3.03
N SER A 35 -6.54 -0.35 -3.98
CA SER A 35 -7.01 -0.30 -5.37
C SER A 35 -8.51 -0.57 -5.50
N HIS A 36 -9.11 -1.33 -4.58
CA HIS A 36 -10.54 -1.56 -4.56
C HIS A 36 -11.31 -0.32 -4.06
N PHE A 37 -10.85 0.29 -2.98
CA PHE A 37 -11.59 1.33 -2.25
C PHE A 37 -11.26 2.77 -2.67
N VAL A 38 -10.06 3.04 -3.19
CA VAL A 38 -9.66 4.39 -3.59
C VAL A 38 -10.04 4.61 -5.05
N ARG A 39 -11.21 5.24 -5.26
CA ARG A 39 -11.75 5.60 -6.58
C ARG A 39 -12.10 7.09 -6.64
N PRO A 40 -11.10 7.98 -6.76
CA PRO A 40 -11.34 9.41 -6.83
C PRO A 40 -12.09 9.78 -8.12
N ASN A 41 -13.05 10.69 -8.01
CA ASN A 41 -13.70 11.29 -9.17
C ASN A 41 -12.83 12.45 -9.69
N VAL A 42 -11.81 12.12 -10.50
CA VAL A 42 -10.96 13.10 -11.18
C VAL A 42 -11.74 13.76 -12.31
N ARG A 43 -11.81 15.10 -12.31
CA ARG A 43 -12.65 15.86 -13.26
C ARG A 43 -12.12 15.74 -14.69
N ALA A 44 -13.04 15.43 -15.61
CA ALA A 44 -12.99 15.55 -17.07
C ALA A 44 -11.98 14.72 -17.90
N GLU A 45 -10.81 14.31 -17.40
CA GLU A 45 -9.83 13.55 -18.22
C GLU A 45 -9.20 12.35 -17.51
N GLY A 46 -9.91 11.70 -16.59
CA GLY A 46 -9.80 10.27 -16.24
C GLY A 46 -8.51 9.72 -15.60
N ASP A 47 -7.34 10.25 -15.93
CA ASP A 47 -6.04 9.57 -15.77
C ASP A 47 -5.06 10.29 -14.83
N ASP A 48 -5.35 11.52 -14.36
CA ASP A 48 -4.49 12.22 -13.40
C ASP A 48 -4.81 11.84 -11.94
N MET A 49 -4.88 10.54 -11.66
CA MET A 49 -5.08 10.03 -10.32
C MET A 49 -3.74 9.75 -9.62
N ASP A 50 -3.27 10.72 -8.83
CA ASP A 50 -2.13 10.48 -7.93
C ASP A 50 -2.60 9.87 -6.60
N ILE A 51 -2.34 8.56 -6.42
CA ILE A 51 -2.69 7.80 -5.21
C ILE A 51 -2.13 8.40 -3.92
N ARG A 52 -1.00 9.13 -3.99
CA ARG A 52 -0.34 9.73 -2.82
C ARG A 52 -1.17 10.83 -2.16
N ASN A 53 -2.12 11.42 -2.90
CA ASN A 53 -3.06 12.38 -2.34
C ASN A 53 -4.16 11.74 -1.49
N TYR A 54 -4.35 10.42 -1.57
CA TYR A 54 -5.47 9.71 -0.95
C TYR A 54 -5.03 8.66 0.07
N VAL A 55 -3.80 8.14 -0.02
CA VAL A 55 -3.29 7.09 0.86
C VAL A 55 -2.06 7.57 1.61
N HIS A 56 -2.12 7.44 2.94
CA HIS A 56 -1.00 7.75 3.82
C HIS A 56 -0.60 6.48 4.57
N ILE A 57 0.70 6.17 4.55
CA ILE A 57 1.26 5.05 5.30
C ILE A 57 1.80 5.58 6.63
N LYS A 58 1.28 5.06 7.74
CA LYS A 58 1.77 5.36 9.08
C LYS A 58 2.40 4.12 9.70
N LYS A 59 3.69 4.20 10.03
CA LYS A 59 4.35 3.15 10.82
C LYS A 59 3.96 3.30 12.29
N VAL A 60 3.53 2.20 12.89
CA VAL A 60 3.28 2.09 14.34
C VAL A 60 4.30 1.09 14.90
N SER A 61 4.96 1.43 16.01
CA SER A 61 5.91 0.55 16.68
C SER A 61 5.19 -0.48 17.56
N GLY A 62 5.75 -1.69 17.64
CA GLY A 62 5.11 -2.83 18.29
C GLY A 62 4.26 -3.66 17.32
N GLY A 63 3.83 -4.84 17.76
CA GLY A 63 3.03 -5.77 16.96
C GLY A 63 3.81 -6.52 15.87
N ASN A 64 3.08 -7.24 15.03
CA ASN A 64 3.60 -7.97 13.87
C ASN A 64 3.23 -7.26 12.56
N LYS A 65 4.03 -7.46 11.51
CA LYS A 65 3.73 -6.96 10.15
C LYS A 65 2.35 -7.37 9.63
N SER A 66 1.86 -8.55 10.05
CA SER A 66 0.54 -9.07 9.72
C SER A 66 -0.60 -8.24 10.27
N ASP A 67 -0.35 -7.41 11.28
CA ASP A 67 -1.36 -6.59 11.95
C ASP A 67 -1.63 -5.29 11.16
N THR A 68 -0.91 -5.08 10.05
CA THR A 68 -1.12 -3.96 9.13
C THR A 68 -2.56 -3.98 8.61
N SER A 69 -3.27 -2.85 8.78
CA SER A 69 -4.68 -2.71 8.42
C SER A 69 -4.92 -1.41 7.65
N LEU A 70 -5.89 -1.44 6.73
CA LEU A 70 -6.36 -0.25 6.00
C LEU A 70 -7.46 0.45 6.83
N PHE A 71 -7.37 1.77 6.96
CA PHE A 71 -8.38 2.58 7.63
C PHE A 71 -9.00 3.58 6.65
N HIS A 72 -10.33 3.63 6.59
CA HIS A 72 -11.08 4.62 5.81
C HIS A 72 -11.15 5.96 6.54
N GLY A 73 -10.04 6.67 6.57
CA GLY A 73 -9.89 7.94 7.28
C GLY A 73 -8.42 8.28 7.48
N VAL A 74 -8.13 9.21 8.40
CA VAL A 74 -6.76 9.60 8.71
C VAL A 74 -6.42 9.28 10.17
N VAL A 75 -5.28 8.63 10.38
CA VAL A 75 -4.83 8.19 11.70
C VAL A 75 -3.74 9.13 12.23
N PHE A 76 -4.05 9.86 13.30
CA PHE A 76 -3.10 10.77 13.95
C PHE A 76 -2.68 10.26 15.33
N THR A 77 -1.47 10.60 15.76
CA THR A 77 -1.08 10.43 17.16
C THR A 77 -1.44 11.74 17.86
N LYS A 78 -2.36 11.68 18.83
CA LYS A 78 -2.75 12.84 19.63
C LYS A 78 -2.07 12.75 20.99
N ASN A 79 -1.38 13.82 21.38
CA ASN A 79 -0.85 14.00 22.73
C ASN A 79 -1.90 14.64 23.64
#